data_AF-A0A852PR87-F1
#
_entry.id   AF-A0A852PR87-F1
#
_cell.length_a   1.000
_cell.length_b   1.000
_cell.length_c   1.000
_cell.angle_alpha   90.00
_cell.angle_beta   90.00
_cell.angle_gamma   90.00
#
_symmetry.space_group_name_H-M   'P 1'
#
loop_
_entity.id
_entity.type
_entity.pdbx_description
1 polymer ?
#
loop_
_entity_poly.entity_id
_entity_poly.type
_entity_poly.pdbx_seq_one_letter_code
_entity_poly.pdbx_strand_id
1 'polypeptide(L)'
;VCTGTDMKLLRPSSPESHYETLRHLYQGCQVVQGNLELTYLSPGADTAFLKVRSSKTPGAGEGRGSGLSLTRVSPSQDIKEVQGYVLIAENQVSGLELQSLRIIRGTQLFQDRYALAVVGNASPAGAPGLRQLGMRHLTEVLKGGVLIERNPELCFQETILWSDILHRHNEFRGEIQVETTRTRSCERPRERGCGTREGVWGFPAPPAPPAHTSPCAGPDCRALCAEGHCWGEGKQDCQT
;
A
#
# COMPACT_ATOMS: atom_id res chain seq x y z
N VAL A 1 -0.67 14.14 16.02
CA VAL A 1 0.75 13.86 15.75
C VAL A 1 1.17 12.75 16.69
N CYS A 2 2.01 11.81 16.26
CA CYS A 2 2.53 10.72 17.09
C CYS A 2 4.03 10.53 16.82
N THR A 3 4.72 9.88 17.74
CA THR A 3 6.14 9.51 17.58
C THR A 3 6.22 8.17 16.86
N GLY A 4 7.16 8.09 15.91
CA GLY A 4 7.52 6.86 15.22
C GLY A 4 8.43 5.96 16.06
N THR A 5 8.94 4.92 15.43
CA THR A 5 9.79 3.90 16.07
C THR A 5 11.16 3.78 15.38
N ASP A 6 12.06 3.01 16.00
CA ASP A 6 13.40 2.71 15.45
C ASP A 6 13.80 1.25 15.73
N MET A 7 12.87 0.33 15.51
CA MET A 7 13.02 -1.11 15.70
C MET A 7 13.68 -1.79 14.50
N LYS A 8 13.60 -1.20 13.30
CA LYS A 8 14.13 -1.79 12.05
C LYS A 8 13.55 -3.20 11.84
N LEU A 9 14.42 -4.22 11.74
CA LEU A 9 14.05 -5.64 11.60
C LEU A 9 14.29 -6.43 12.90
N LEU A 10 14.45 -5.75 14.04
CA LEU A 10 14.61 -6.43 15.32
C LEU A 10 13.29 -7.08 15.72
N ARG A 11 13.35 -8.33 16.16
CA ARG A 11 12.17 -9.00 16.71
C ARG A 11 11.68 -8.27 17.96
N PRO A 12 10.36 -8.09 18.13
CA PRO A 12 9.80 -7.48 19.34
C PRO A 12 10.24 -8.26 20.58
N SER A 13 10.66 -7.55 21.63
CA SER A 13 11.03 -8.16 22.91
C SER A 13 9.84 -8.84 23.59
N SER A 14 8.62 -8.39 23.28
CA SER A 14 7.36 -8.88 23.84
C SER A 14 6.34 -9.05 22.71
N PRO A 15 6.42 -10.15 21.93
CA PRO A 15 5.54 -10.39 20.79
C PRO A 15 4.03 -10.33 21.14
N GLU A 16 3.67 -10.68 22.37
CA GLU A 16 2.30 -10.73 22.85
C GLU A 16 1.67 -9.34 22.99
N SER A 17 2.48 -8.32 23.33
CA SER A 17 2.03 -6.93 23.51
C SER A 17 2.39 -6.03 22.33
N HIS A 18 3.13 -6.54 21.35
CA HIS A 18 3.65 -5.77 20.22
C HIS A 18 2.54 -5.09 19.41
N TYR A 19 1.50 -5.86 19.07
CA TYR A 19 0.35 -5.32 18.33
C TYR A 19 -0.34 -4.17 19.08
N GLU A 20 -0.63 -4.35 20.38
CA GLU A 20 -1.26 -3.31 21.20
C GLU A 20 -0.38 -2.06 21.33
N THR A 21 0.94 -2.25 21.37
CA THR A 21 1.90 -1.13 21.36
C THR A 21 1.79 -0.31 20.07
N LEU A 22 1.82 -0.98 18.91
CA LEU A 22 1.66 -0.30 17.62
C LEU A 22 0.30 0.40 17.50
N ARG A 23 -0.77 -0.27 17.95
CA ARG A 23 -2.11 0.30 17.99
C ARG A 23 -2.14 1.57 18.84
N HIS A 24 -1.61 1.53 20.06
CA HIS A 24 -1.58 2.70 20.95
C HIS A 24 -0.75 3.87 20.39
N LEU A 25 0.35 3.59 19.69
CA LEU A 25 1.19 4.62 19.10
C LEU A 25 0.51 5.34 17.93
N TYR A 26 -0.17 4.58 17.07
CA TYR A 26 -0.66 5.11 15.78
C TYR A 26 -2.16 5.37 15.72
N GLN A 27 -2.95 4.88 16.69
CA GLN A 27 -4.38 5.14 16.73
C GLN A 27 -4.65 6.65 16.82
N GLY A 28 -5.40 7.17 15.84
CA GLY A 28 -5.73 8.59 15.76
C GLY A 28 -4.57 9.47 15.27
N CYS A 29 -3.48 8.88 14.80
CA CYS A 29 -2.33 9.63 14.31
C CYS A 29 -2.50 10.07 12.85
N GLN A 30 -2.16 11.34 12.57
CA GLN A 30 -2.14 11.89 11.20
C GLN A 30 -0.73 12.15 10.66
N VAL A 31 0.22 12.44 11.54
CA VAL A 31 1.61 12.76 11.20
C VAL A 31 2.51 11.99 12.15
N VAL A 32 3.35 11.13 11.59
CA VAL A 32 4.35 10.34 12.32
C VAL A 32 5.67 11.11 12.32
N GLN A 33 6.12 11.53 13.51
CA GLN A 33 7.44 12.12 13.73
C GLN A 33 8.46 11.01 13.92
N GLY A 34 9.34 10.81 12.94
CA GLY A 34 10.21 9.63 12.83
C GLY A 34 9.66 8.59 11.87
N ASN A 35 9.95 7.31 12.12
CA ASN A 35 9.68 6.24 11.17
C ASN A 35 8.35 5.53 11.48
N LEU A 36 7.63 5.14 10.44
CA LEU A 36 6.48 4.25 10.54
C LEU A 36 6.95 2.82 10.28
N GLU A 37 7.04 2.00 11.32
CA GLU A 37 7.49 0.61 11.20
C GLU A 37 6.38 -0.36 11.61
N LEU A 38 5.82 -1.03 10.62
CA LEU A 38 4.81 -2.07 10.79
C LEU A 38 5.51 -3.40 10.54
N THR A 39 5.90 -4.06 11.62
CA THR A 39 6.68 -5.30 11.56
C THR A 39 6.09 -6.40 12.41
N TYR A 40 6.27 -7.66 12.03
CA TYR A 40 5.88 -8.84 12.81
C TYR A 40 4.40 -8.86 13.23
N LEU A 41 3.50 -8.32 12.42
CA LEU A 41 2.06 -8.43 12.65
C LEU A 41 1.58 -9.86 12.35
N SER A 42 0.92 -10.47 13.34
CA SER A 42 0.35 -11.82 13.25
C SER A 42 -0.79 -11.91 12.21
N PRO A 43 -1.12 -13.13 11.74
CA PRO A 43 -2.27 -13.34 10.86
C PRO A 43 -3.55 -12.88 11.56
N GLY A 44 -4.39 -12.13 10.84
CA GLY A 44 -5.66 -11.64 11.37
C GLY A 44 -5.57 -10.44 12.33
N ALA A 45 -4.38 -9.86 12.54
CA ALA A 45 -4.26 -8.59 13.26
C ALA A 45 -5.11 -7.50 12.58
N ASP A 46 -5.89 -6.77 13.37
CA ASP A 46 -6.76 -5.71 12.86
C ASP A 46 -5.93 -4.46 12.54
N THR A 47 -5.77 -4.13 11.27
CA THR A 47 -4.99 -2.98 10.81
C THR A 47 -5.85 -1.72 10.67
N ALA A 48 -7.14 -1.76 11.05
CA ALA A 48 -8.05 -0.63 10.96
C ALA A 48 -7.70 0.52 11.90
N PHE A 49 -6.85 0.32 12.92
CA PHE A 49 -6.39 1.43 13.77
C PHE A 49 -5.59 2.49 12.98
N LEU A 50 -5.05 2.14 11.81
CA LEU A 50 -4.41 3.06 10.87
C LEU A 50 -5.42 3.98 10.15
N LYS A 51 -6.71 3.63 10.21
CA LYS A 51 -7.83 4.28 9.54
C LYS A 51 -9.01 4.38 10.49
N VAL A 52 -8.94 5.31 11.44
CA VAL A 52 -10.05 5.50 12.37
C VAL A 52 -11.24 6.08 11.62
N ARG A 53 -12.22 5.23 11.32
CA ARG A 53 -13.55 5.67 10.89
C ARG A 53 -14.17 6.41 12.06
N SER A 54 -14.59 7.65 11.84
CA SER A 54 -15.34 8.44 12.82
C SER A 54 -16.46 7.57 13.41
N SER A 55 -16.35 7.24 14.69
CA SER A 55 -17.45 6.61 15.40
C SER A 55 -18.61 7.60 15.37
N LYS A 56 -19.68 7.22 14.67
CA LYS A 56 -20.99 7.80 14.91
C LYS A 56 -21.35 7.37 16.32
N THR A 57 -21.22 8.26 17.30
CA THR A 57 -21.85 8.04 18.61
C THR A 57 -23.35 7.96 18.34
N PRO A 58 -24.05 6.87 18.70
CA PRO A 58 -25.50 6.92 18.78
C PRO A 58 -25.79 7.93 19.89
N GLY A 59 -26.25 9.13 19.52
CA GLY A 59 -26.75 10.08 20.50
C GLY A 59 -27.86 9.40 21.28
N ALA A 60 -27.69 9.30 22.60
CA ALA A 60 -28.75 8.91 23.50
C ALA A 60 -29.96 9.79 23.19
N GLY A 61 -31.06 9.16 22.78
CA GLY A 61 -32.29 9.85 22.47
C GLY A 61 -32.93 10.33 23.76
N GLU A 62 -32.91 11.63 24.00
CA GLU A 62 -33.89 12.27 24.86
C GLU A 62 -34.09 13.73 24.43
N GLY A 63 -35.36 14.12 24.22
CA GLY A 63 -35.76 15.52 24.20
C GLY A 63 -36.08 16.13 22.84
N ARG A 64 -37.37 16.45 22.65
CA ARG A 64 -37.90 17.32 21.59
C ARG A 64 -37.21 18.68 21.62
N GLY A 65 -36.65 19.11 20.49
CA GLY A 65 -36.11 20.45 20.32
C GLY A 65 -35.61 20.68 18.90
N SER A 66 -36.27 21.59 18.19
CA SER A 66 -35.93 22.02 16.83
C SER A 66 -34.50 22.56 16.79
N GLY A 67 -33.61 21.86 16.10
CA GLY A 67 -32.25 22.31 15.82
C GLY A 67 -31.59 21.34 14.86
N LEU A 68 -31.13 21.84 13.71
CA LEU A 68 -30.24 21.10 12.83
C LEU A 68 -28.98 20.78 13.64
N SER A 69 -28.92 19.58 14.22
CA SER A 69 -27.72 19.06 14.85
C SER A 69 -26.72 18.81 13.74
N LEU A 70 -25.86 19.80 13.51
CA LEU A 70 -24.63 19.64 12.74
C LEU A 70 -23.86 18.51 13.42
N THR A 71 -23.99 17.31 12.88
CA THR A 71 -23.09 16.21 13.21
C THR A 71 -21.70 16.74 12.89
N ARG A 72 -20.92 17.02 13.94
CA ARG A 72 -19.49 17.31 13.79
C ARG A 72 -18.89 16.08 13.13
N VAL A 73 -18.68 16.14 11.82
CA VAL A 73 -17.84 15.17 11.13
C VAL A 73 -16.43 15.46 11.65
N SER A 74 -16.02 14.71 12.66
CA SER A 74 -14.63 14.74 13.12
C SER A 74 -13.74 14.40 11.92
N PRO A 75 -12.65 15.15 11.68
CA PRO A 75 -11.69 14.84 10.63
C PRO A 75 -11.26 13.38 10.75
N SER A 76 -11.14 12.64 9.64
CA SER A 76 -10.58 11.29 9.69
C SER A 76 -9.16 11.37 10.26
N GLN A 77 -8.91 10.55 11.28
CA GLN A 77 -7.64 10.53 11.98
C GLN A 77 -6.76 9.42 11.41
N ASP A 78 -6.51 9.52 10.10
CA ASP A 78 -5.68 8.57 9.36
C ASP A 78 -4.28 9.15 9.14
N ILE A 79 -3.27 8.28 9.08
CA ILE A 79 -1.90 8.70 8.80
C ILE A 79 -1.83 9.28 7.38
N LYS A 80 -1.36 10.52 7.28
CA LYS A 80 -1.21 11.27 6.03
C LYS A 80 0.24 11.57 5.69
N GLU A 81 1.10 11.65 6.71
CA GLU A 81 2.49 12.04 6.55
C GLU A 81 3.39 11.25 7.48
N VAL A 82 4.54 10.82 6.94
CA VAL A 82 5.63 10.20 7.70
C VAL A 82 6.89 11.02 7.48
N GLN A 83 7.53 11.44 8.57
CA GLN A 83 8.72 12.29 8.52
C GLN A 83 9.97 11.49 8.12
N GLY A 84 10.16 10.30 8.69
CA GLY A 84 11.26 9.39 8.38
C GLY A 84 10.96 8.52 7.16
N TYR A 85 11.17 7.22 7.31
CA TYR A 85 10.81 6.19 6.32
C TYR A 85 9.59 5.37 6.76
N VAL A 86 9.05 4.60 5.83
CA VAL A 86 8.01 3.59 6.04
C VAL A 86 8.63 2.20 5.85
N LEU A 87 8.53 1.35 6.87
CA LEU A 87 8.97 -0.04 6.82
C LEU A 87 7.77 -0.97 7.08
N ILE A 88 7.52 -1.85 6.12
CA ILE A 88 6.50 -2.90 6.20
C ILE A 88 7.23 -4.22 6.05
N ALA A 89 7.53 -4.92 7.14
CA ALA A 89 8.37 -6.10 7.06
C ALA A 89 7.96 -7.26 7.97
N GLU A 90 8.21 -8.49 7.50
CA GLU A 90 7.98 -9.72 8.27
C GLU A 90 6.53 -9.84 8.79
N ASN A 91 5.56 -9.25 8.09
CA ASN A 91 4.15 -9.32 8.47
C ASN A 91 3.44 -10.49 7.80
N GLN A 92 2.43 -11.00 8.50
CA GLN A 92 1.56 -12.07 8.04
C GLN A 92 0.10 -11.57 7.84
N VAL A 93 -0.06 -10.25 7.70
CA VAL A 93 -1.34 -9.62 7.39
C VAL A 93 -1.53 -9.50 5.87
N SER A 94 -2.77 -9.59 5.42
CA SER A 94 -3.09 -9.54 3.98
C SER A 94 -3.14 -8.13 3.40
N GLY A 95 -3.34 -7.12 4.24
CA GLY A 95 -3.48 -5.73 3.82
C GLY A 95 -3.24 -4.75 4.97
N LEU A 96 -2.81 -3.55 4.59
CA LEU A 96 -2.58 -2.42 5.49
C LEU A 96 -3.44 -1.23 5.05
N GLU A 97 -4.13 -0.59 5.99
CA GLU A 97 -5.02 0.54 5.70
C GLU A 97 -4.27 1.89 5.63
N LEU A 98 -3.18 1.95 4.85
CA LEU A 98 -2.38 3.18 4.64
C LEU A 98 -2.86 4.02 3.45
N GLN A 99 -4.14 3.92 3.09
CA GLN A 99 -4.71 4.58 1.92
C GLN A 99 -4.61 6.11 1.99
N SER A 100 -4.62 6.69 3.19
CA SER A 100 -4.57 8.15 3.40
C SER A 100 -3.15 8.72 3.42
N LEU A 101 -2.11 7.89 3.40
CA LEU A 101 -0.73 8.34 3.37
C LEU A 101 -0.46 9.09 2.07
N ARG A 102 0.11 10.30 2.16
CA ARG A 102 0.34 11.19 1.02
C ARG A 102 1.81 11.50 0.79
N ILE A 103 2.55 11.68 1.89
CA ILE A 103 3.92 12.19 1.84
C ILE A 103 4.81 11.34 2.75
N ILE A 104 5.96 10.92 2.21
CA ILE A 104 7.09 10.39 2.99
C ILE A 104 8.25 11.39 2.82
N ARG A 105 8.68 12.02 3.91
CA ARG A 105 9.71 13.06 3.82
C ARG A 105 11.13 12.49 3.72
N GLY A 106 11.39 11.31 4.28
CA GLY A 106 12.72 10.69 4.21
C GLY A 106 13.80 11.46 4.98
N THR A 107 13.46 12.08 6.12
CA THR A 107 14.48 12.69 7.02
C THR A 107 15.41 11.64 7.62
N GLN A 108 14.92 10.40 7.70
CA GLN A 108 15.64 9.19 8.03
C GLN A 108 15.33 8.17 6.94
N LEU A 109 16.29 7.28 6.64
CA LEU A 109 16.14 6.27 5.59
C LEU A 109 16.41 4.87 6.16
N PHE A 110 15.68 3.88 5.67
CA PHE A 110 15.96 2.48 5.96
C PHE A 110 17.22 2.07 5.18
N GLN A 111 18.18 1.45 5.88
CA GLN A 111 19.51 1.11 5.35
C GLN A 111 20.20 2.31 4.68
N ASP A 112 19.96 3.53 5.19
CA ASP A 112 20.49 4.78 4.67
C ASP A 112 20.14 5.08 3.19
N ARG A 113 19.21 4.32 2.59
CA ARG A 113 18.86 4.44 1.17
C ARG A 113 17.38 4.57 0.88
N TYR A 114 16.51 3.87 1.62
CA TYR A 114 15.11 3.70 1.22
C TYR A 114 14.15 4.50 2.10
N ALA A 115 13.24 5.24 1.46
CA ALA A 115 12.13 5.92 2.12
C ALA A 115 10.94 4.98 2.34
N LEU A 116 10.79 3.99 1.47
CA LEU A 116 9.78 2.94 1.55
C LEU A 116 10.47 1.59 1.41
N ALA A 117 10.28 0.72 2.39
CA ALA A 117 10.79 -0.65 2.37
C ALA A 117 9.65 -1.63 2.70
N VAL A 118 9.39 -2.58 1.79
CA VAL A 118 8.37 -3.63 1.93
C VAL A 118 9.06 -4.98 1.78
N VAL A 119 9.37 -5.64 2.88
CA VAL A 119 10.35 -6.74 2.89
C VAL A 119 9.82 -7.96 3.63
N GLY A 120 9.81 -9.12 2.98
CA GLY A 120 9.58 -10.40 3.68
C GLY A 120 8.17 -10.56 4.24
N ASN A 121 7.15 -9.90 3.68
CA ASN A 121 5.77 -10.06 4.14
C ASN A 121 5.18 -11.35 3.56
N ALA A 122 5.56 -12.47 4.18
CA ALA A 122 5.15 -13.81 3.81
C ALA A 122 4.57 -14.54 5.02
N SER A 123 3.63 -15.45 4.78
CA SER A 123 3.18 -16.38 5.80
C SER A 123 3.80 -17.76 5.57
N PRO A 124 4.26 -18.46 6.61
CA PRO A 124 4.53 -19.88 6.49
C PRO A 124 3.22 -20.63 6.18
N ALA A 125 3.27 -21.58 5.25
CA ALA A 125 2.23 -22.59 5.03
C ALA A 125 0.82 -22.12 4.61
N GLY A 126 0.72 -21.20 3.64
CA GLY A 126 -0.55 -20.95 2.92
C GLY A 126 -1.54 -19.99 3.58
N ALA A 127 -1.17 -19.37 4.71
CA ALA A 127 -1.90 -18.22 5.24
C ALA A 127 -1.62 -16.95 4.39
N PRO A 128 -2.52 -15.94 4.43
CA PRO A 128 -2.42 -14.81 3.52
C PRO A 128 -1.31 -13.84 3.93
N GLY A 129 -0.28 -13.70 3.09
CA GLY A 129 0.71 -12.62 3.16
C GLY A 129 0.18 -11.33 2.54
N LEU A 130 0.99 -10.27 2.56
CA LEU A 130 0.60 -8.95 2.06
C LEU A 130 0.23 -9.03 0.56
N ARG A 131 -1.01 -8.67 0.21
CA ARG A 131 -1.57 -8.86 -1.14
C ARG A 131 -1.48 -7.64 -2.04
N GLN A 132 -1.55 -6.47 -1.45
CA GLN A 132 -1.50 -5.18 -2.14
C GLN A 132 -1.00 -4.10 -1.18
N LEU A 133 -0.36 -3.06 -1.71
CA LEU A 133 0.16 -1.95 -0.92
C LEU A 133 -0.93 -0.97 -0.51
N GLY A 134 -1.89 -0.69 -1.40
CA GLY A 134 -3.07 0.14 -1.08
C GLY A 134 -2.79 1.61 -0.76
N MET A 135 -1.57 2.13 -0.99
CA MET A 135 -1.17 3.51 -0.69
C MET A 135 -1.62 4.50 -1.79
N ARG A 136 -2.90 4.47 -2.16
CA ARG A 136 -3.44 5.16 -3.34
C ARG A 136 -3.33 6.69 -3.37
N HIS A 137 -3.12 7.34 -2.22
CA HIS A 137 -2.89 8.80 -2.18
C HIS A 137 -1.42 9.19 -2.01
N LEU A 138 -0.51 8.21 -1.99
CA LEU A 138 0.93 8.47 -1.91
C LEU A 138 1.38 9.09 -3.23
N THR A 139 1.69 10.37 -3.17
CA THR A 139 2.02 11.20 -4.33
C THR A 139 3.41 11.80 -4.24
N GLU A 140 4.03 11.78 -3.06
CA GLU A 140 5.31 12.47 -2.85
C GLU A 140 6.24 11.71 -1.89
N VAL A 141 7.46 11.45 -2.37
CA VAL A 141 8.60 10.97 -1.57
C VAL A 141 9.77 11.93 -1.78
N LEU A 142 10.06 12.73 -0.76
CA LEU A 142 11.00 13.85 -0.88
C LEU A 142 12.47 13.40 -0.94
N LYS A 143 12.83 12.35 -0.21
CA LYS A 143 14.19 11.79 -0.17
C LYS A 143 14.15 10.29 0.06
N GLY A 144 14.99 9.53 -0.64
CA GLY A 144 15.16 8.09 -0.50
C GLY A 144 14.49 7.28 -1.61
N GLY A 145 14.94 6.04 -1.78
CA GLY A 145 14.47 5.10 -2.78
C GLY A 145 13.31 4.22 -2.31
N VAL A 146 12.99 3.20 -3.11
CA VAL A 146 11.94 2.22 -2.84
C VAL A 146 12.52 0.81 -2.92
N LEU A 147 12.31 0.03 -1.86
CA LEU A 147 12.71 -1.38 -1.77
C LEU A 147 11.47 -2.24 -1.56
N ILE A 148 11.22 -3.19 -2.45
CA ILE A 148 10.15 -4.18 -2.35
C ILE A 148 10.75 -5.54 -2.72
N GLU A 149 10.86 -6.44 -1.74
CA GLU A 149 11.51 -7.75 -1.92
C GLU A 149 10.88 -8.82 -1.03
N ARG A 150 10.87 -10.07 -1.51
CA ARG A 150 10.40 -11.24 -0.76
C ARG A 150 8.94 -11.13 -0.29
N ASN A 151 8.04 -10.65 -1.16
CA ASN A 151 6.60 -10.58 -0.90
C ASN A 151 5.82 -11.50 -1.85
N PRO A 152 5.75 -12.82 -1.57
CA PRO A 152 5.27 -13.82 -2.54
C PRO A 152 3.77 -13.70 -2.90
N GLU A 153 2.96 -13.05 -2.06
CA GLU A 153 1.52 -12.84 -2.28
C GLU A 153 1.20 -11.45 -2.87
N LEU A 154 2.20 -10.58 -3.03
CA LEU A 154 2.02 -9.17 -3.41
C LEU A 154 1.80 -9.02 -4.92
N CYS A 155 0.78 -8.22 -5.24
CA CYS A 155 0.42 -7.84 -6.60
C CYS A 155 0.52 -6.31 -6.77
N PHE A 156 0.53 -5.89 -8.04
CA PHE A 156 0.44 -4.49 -8.51
C PHE A 156 1.70 -3.64 -8.32
N GLN A 157 2.70 -4.10 -7.57
CA GLN A 157 3.91 -3.33 -7.27
C GLN A 157 4.69 -2.90 -8.51
N GLU A 158 4.65 -3.71 -9.57
CA GLU A 158 5.28 -3.42 -10.86
C GLU A 158 4.51 -2.43 -11.72
N THR A 159 3.24 -2.20 -11.41
CA THR A 159 2.37 -1.31 -12.19
C THR A 159 2.43 0.12 -11.71
N ILE A 160 2.99 0.37 -10.52
CA ILE A 160 3.09 1.71 -9.95
C ILE A 160 4.22 2.48 -10.63
N LEU A 161 3.93 3.71 -11.05
CA LEU A 161 4.92 4.59 -11.65
C LEU A 161 5.69 5.34 -10.55
N TRP A 162 6.72 4.68 -10.00
CA TRP A 162 7.51 5.22 -8.89
C TRP A 162 8.25 6.52 -9.24
N SER A 163 8.65 6.71 -10.50
CA SER A 163 9.32 7.93 -10.98
C SER A 163 8.52 9.21 -10.74
N ASP A 164 7.19 9.08 -10.70
CA ASP A 164 6.24 10.19 -10.54
C ASP A 164 6.00 10.52 -9.07
N ILE A 165 6.19 9.53 -8.19
CA ILE A 165 6.07 9.68 -6.73
C ILE A 165 7.38 10.23 -6.14
N LEU A 166 8.53 9.83 -6.68
CA LEU A 166 9.83 10.31 -6.21
C LEU A 166 10.07 11.75 -6.67
N HIS A 167 10.16 12.67 -5.71
CA HIS A 167 10.33 14.10 -5.95
C HIS A 167 11.47 14.39 -6.93
N ARG A 168 11.33 15.43 -7.76
CA ARG A 168 12.32 15.76 -8.80
C ARG A 168 13.75 16.00 -8.29
N HIS A 169 13.89 16.47 -7.04
CA HIS A 169 15.18 16.71 -6.38
C HIS A 169 15.61 15.57 -5.43
N ASN A 170 14.93 14.42 -5.47
CA ASN A 170 15.33 13.27 -4.67
C ASN A 170 16.61 12.66 -5.29
N GLU A 171 17.68 12.63 -4.51
CA GLU A 171 19.00 12.11 -4.93
C GLU A 171 18.98 10.59 -5.19
N PHE A 172 17.96 9.88 -4.68
CA PHE A 172 17.83 8.43 -4.72
C PHE A 172 16.83 7.96 -5.80
N ARG A 173 16.51 8.79 -6.81
CA ARG A 173 15.56 8.43 -7.88
C ARG A 173 15.92 7.16 -8.66
N GLY A 174 17.19 6.79 -8.70
CA GLY A 174 17.67 5.54 -9.30
C GLY A 174 17.56 4.32 -8.39
N GLU A 175 17.29 4.50 -7.10
CA GLU A 175 17.24 3.41 -6.10
C GLU A 175 15.84 2.82 -6.01
N ILE A 176 15.37 2.20 -7.09
CA ILE A 176 14.09 1.49 -7.16
C ILE A 176 14.37 0.02 -7.34
N GLN A 177 14.15 -0.77 -6.29
CA GLN A 177 14.34 -2.22 -6.29
C GLN A 177 12.99 -2.88 -6.00
N VAL A 178 12.30 -3.31 -7.05
CA VAL A 178 10.96 -3.89 -6.96
C VAL A 178 10.98 -5.30 -7.51
N GLU A 179 10.90 -6.28 -6.62
CA GLU A 179 10.79 -7.68 -6.95
C GLU A 179 9.34 -8.04 -7.34
N THR A 180 9.20 -8.78 -8.44
CA THR A 180 7.91 -9.20 -9.01
C THR A 180 7.65 -10.70 -8.85
N THR A 181 8.62 -11.44 -8.31
CA THR A 181 8.51 -12.87 -8.01
C THR A 181 7.36 -13.11 -7.04
N ARG A 182 6.39 -13.93 -7.44
CA ARG A 182 5.19 -14.22 -6.67
C ARG A 182 4.74 -15.67 -6.83
N THR A 183 4.10 -16.20 -5.80
CA THR A 183 3.46 -17.52 -5.80
C THR A 183 1.98 -17.44 -6.17
N ARG A 184 1.37 -16.26 -5.99
CA ARG A 184 -0.04 -15.97 -6.29
C ARG A 184 -0.22 -15.49 -7.74
N SER A 185 -1.29 -15.94 -8.40
CA SER A 185 -1.74 -15.31 -9.64
C SER A 185 -2.54 -14.02 -9.34
N CYS A 186 -2.09 -12.91 -9.91
CA CYS A 186 -2.75 -11.60 -9.82
C CYS A 186 -3.73 -11.34 -10.97
N GLU A 187 -3.94 -12.34 -11.85
CA GLU A 187 -4.85 -12.23 -12.97
C GLU A 187 -6.30 -12.14 -12.49
N ARG A 188 -7.08 -11.25 -13.11
CA ARG A 188 -8.54 -11.37 -13.02
C ARG A 188 -8.97 -12.64 -13.75
N PRO A 189 -9.98 -13.39 -13.26
CA PRO A 189 -10.61 -14.42 -14.06
C PRO A 189 -11.02 -13.80 -15.40
N ARG A 190 -10.58 -14.39 -16.51
CA ARG A 190 -10.93 -13.94 -17.87
C ARG A 190 -12.44 -13.68 -17.97
N GLU A 191 -12.84 -12.41 -18.00
CA GLU A 191 -13.87 -12.03 -18.96
C GLU A 191 -13.17 -11.90 -20.31
N ARG A 192 -13.69 -12.62 -21.31
CA ARG A 192 -13.17 -12.70 -22.69
C ARG A 192 -12.67 -11.33 -23.18
N GLY A 193 -11.35 -11.13 -23.29
CA GLY A 193 -10.85 -9.83 -23.73
C GLY A 193 -9.34 -9.58 -23.78
N CYS A 194 -8.46 -10.51 -23.38
CA CYS A 194 -7.03 -10.36 -23.73
C CYS A 194 -6.89 -10.74 -25.22
N GLY A 195 -6.90 -9.73 -26.09
CA GLY A 195 -7.39 -9.81 -27.46
C GLY A 195 -6.61 -10.71 -28.43
N THR A 196 -7.36 -11.46 -29.23
CA THR A 196 -7.17 -11.38 -30.68
C THR A 196 -7.64 -9.99 -31.12
N ARG A 197 -6.73 -9.16 -31.63
CA ARG A 197 -7.13 -7.96 -32.38
C ARG A 197 -7.92 -8.44 -33.60
N GLU A 198 -9.24 -8.29 -33.60
CA GLU A 198 -9.97 -8.19 -34.86
C GLU A 198 -9.61 -6.83 -35.46
N GLY A 199 -8.62 -6.85 -36.34
CA GLY A 199 -8.37 -5.76 -37.26
C GLY A 199 -9.53 -5.70 -38.24
N VAL A 200 -10.40 -4.70 -38.08
CA VAL A 200 -11.16 -4.20 -39.23
C VAL A 200 -10.14 -3.51 -40.14
N TRP A 201 -10.19 -3.87 -41.43
CA TRP A 201 -9.37 -3.40 -42.57
C TRP A 201 -8.09 -4.20 -42.90
N GLY A 202 -8.27 -5.42 -43.44
CA GLY A 202 -7.73 -5.79 -44.75
C GLY A 202 -6.23 -6.07 -44.95
N PHE A 203 -5.38 -6.07 -43.93
CA PHE A 203 -3.96 -6.44 -44.08
C PHE A 203 -3.59 -7.71 -43.30
N PRO A 204 -2.74 -8.61 -43.84
CA PRO A 204 -2.30 -9.81 -43.13
C PRO A 204 -1.48 -9.45 -41.89
N ALA A 205 -1.81 -10.08 -40.76
CA ALA A 205 -1.15 -9.88 -39.48
C ALA A 205 0.32 -10.38 -39.52
N PRO A 206 1.26 -9.70 -38.82
CA PRO A 206 2.63 -10.20 -38.67
C PRO A 206 2.65 -11.52 -37.86
N PRO A 207 3.64 -12.40 -38.07
CA PRO A 207 3.73 -13.68 -37.37
C PRO A 207 3.82 -13.49 -35.86
N ALA A 208 3.08 -14.33 -35.13
CA ALA A 208 3.04 -14.30 -33.67
C ALA A 208 4.44 -14.52 -33.06
N PRO A 209 4.76 -13.84 -31.94
CA PRO A 209 5.99 -14.13 -31.21
C PRO A 209 5.96 -15.56 -30.63
N PRO A 210 7.13 -16.16 -30.35
CA PRO A 210 7.24 -17.53 -29.85
C PRO A 210 6.46 -17.74 -28.54
N ALA A 211 5.99 -18.97 -28.33
CA ALA A 211 5.00 -19.40 -27.32
C ALA A 211 5.38 -19.22 -25.83
N HIS A 212 6.41 -18.43 -25.51
CA HIS A 212 6.88 -18.19 -24.15
C HIS A 212 6.80 -16.73 -23.70
N THR A 213 6.27 -15.82 -24.52
CA THR A 213 5.92 -14.45 -24.09
C THR A 213 4.41 -14.30 -24.06
N SER A 214 3.77 -14.67 -22.93
CA SER A 214 2.36 -14.37 -22.68
C SER A 214 2.18 -12.85 -22.52
N PRO A 215 1.38 -12.16 -23.35
CA PRO A 215 1.14 -10.72 -23.21
C PRO A 215 0.26 -10.34 -22.01
N CYS A 216 -0.22 -11.31 -21.22
CA CYS A 216 -1.24 -11.12 -20.20
C CYS A 216 -0.77 -11.55 -18.79
N ALA A 217 0.53 -11.58 -18.51
CA ALA A 217 1.04 -11.95 -17.19
C ALA A 217 1.17 -10.71 -16.28
N GLY A 218 0.04 -10.20 -15.80
CA GLY A 218 0.03 -9.07 -14.87
C GLY A 218 -1.39 -8.63 -14.50
N PRO A 219 -1.57 -7.96 -13.34
CA PRO A 219 -2.86 -7.38 -13.00
C PRO A 219 -3.29 -6.35 -14.06
N ASP A 220 -4.52 -6.45 -14.55
CA ASP A 220 -5.05 -5.57 -15.60
C ASP A 220 -5.46 -4.20 -15.05
N CYS A 221 -4.48 -3.43 -14.56
CA CYS A 221 -4.68 -2.04 -14.15
C CYS A 221 -5.13 -1.16 -15.32
N ARG A 222 -4.77 -1.51 -16.57
CA ARG A 222 -5.17 -0.74 -17.78
C ARG A 222 -6.67 -0.76 -18.02
N ALA A 223 -7.36 -1.86 -17.70
CA ALA A 223 -8.81 -1.90 -17.74
C ALA A 223 -9.48 -1.10 -16.60
N LEU A 224 -8.73 -0.76 -15.54
CA LEU A 224 -9.25 -0.09 -14.34
C LEU A 224 -8.98 1.41 -14.31
N CYS A 225 -7.78 1.80 -14.72
CA CYS A 225 -7.20 3.11 -14.52
C CYS A 225 -6.76 3.67 -15.87
N ALA A 226 -7.04 4.95 -16.11
CA ALA A 226 -6.78 5.60 -17.40
C ALA A 226 -5.30 5.47 -17.82
N GLU A 227 -4.38 5.68 -16.87
CA GLU A 227 -2.93 5.58 -17.09
C GLU A 227 -2.39 4.16 -16.88
N GLY A 228 -3.23 3.20 -16.46
CA GLY A 228 -2.84 1.81 -16.26
C GLY A 228 -1.96 1.53 -15.04
N HIS A 229 -1.90 2.46 -14.08
CA HIS A 229 -1.14 2.34 -12.84
C HIS A 229 -2.09 2.17 -11.64
N CYS A 230 -1.90 1.12 -10.83
CA CYS A 230 -2.76 0.87 -9.68
C CYS A 230 -2.04 0.28 -8.46
N TRP A 231 -2.57 0.56 -7.27
CA TRP A 231 -2.07 0.11 -5.97
C TRP A 231 -2.77 -1.16 -5.47
N GLY A 232 -3.76 -1.67 -6.21
CA GLY A 232 -4.67 -2.74 -5.80
C GLY A 232 -5.71 -3.10 -6.87
N GLU A 233 -6.61 -4.02 -6.53
CA GLU A 233 -7.61 -4.59 -7.47
C GLU A 233 -8.79 -3.67 -7.82
N GLY A 234 -9.04 -2.65 -6.99
CA GLY A 234 -10.21 -1.80 -7.09
C GLY A 234 -10.04 -0.61 -8.03
N LYS A 235 -11.16 -0.11 -8.58
CA LYS A 235 -11.18 1.15 -9.36
C LYS A 235 -10.73 2.36 -8.54
N GLN A 236 -10.91 2.31 -7.22
CA GLN A 236 -10.45 3.34 -6.30
C GLN A 236 -8.93 3.29 -6.05
N ASP A 237 -8.25 2.22 -6.47
CA ASP A 237 -6.83 2.03 -6.20
C ASP A 237 -5.95 2.51 -7.37
N CYS A 238 -6.51 3.26 -8.31
CA CYS A 238 -5.73 3.92 -9.34
C CYS A 238 -4.74 4.92 -8.75
N GLN A 239 -3.53 4.94 -9.29
CA GLN A 239 -2.56 6.00 -8.99
C GLN A 239 -3.10 7.32 -9.56
N THR A 240 -3.10 8.34 -8.71
CA THR A 240 -3.56 9.71 -9.04
C THR A 240 -2.41 10.62 -9.41
#